data_AF-A0A969K9M9-F1
#
_entry.id   AF-A0A969K9M9-F1
#
_cell.length_a   1.000
_cell.length_b   1.000
_cell.length_c   1.000
_cell.angle_alpha   90.00
_cell.angle_beta   90.00
_cell.angle_gamma   90.00
#
_symmetry.space_group_name_H-M   'P 1'
#
loop_
_entity.id
_entity.type
_entity.pdbx_description
1 polymer ?
#
loop_
_entity_poly.entity_id
_entity_poly.type
_entity_poly.pdbx_seq_one_letter_code
_entity_poly.pdbx_strand_id
1 'polypeptide(L)'
;REGREEGREEGHREGREEGREEERSRLVHRTILLRFGAVPPDLDAHLRGLSLDELEALFEAALTAPSLEVFRAHLPAQRGNGAEGPAS
;
A
#
# COMPACT_ATOMS: atom_id res chain seq x y z
N ARG A 1 33.05 -3.43 13.60
CA ARG A 1 32.02 -3.80 14.61
C ARG A 1 30.66 -3.23 14.18
N GLU A 2 30.67 -2.35 13.16
CA GLU A 2 29.56 -1.61 12.58
C GLU A 2 28.48 -2.50 11.92
N GLY A 3 28.85 -3.58 11.22
CA GLY A 3 27.86 -4.38 10.47
C GLY A 3 26.77 -5.09 11.30
N ARG A 4 26.88 -5.13 12.64
CA ARG A 4 25.79 -5.61 13.53
C ARG A 4 24.88 -4.50 14.05
N GLU A 5 25.36 -3.26 14.05
CA GLU A 5 24.55 -2.09 14.43
C GLU A 5 23.74 -1.61 13.23
N GLU A 6 24.36 -1.51 12.04
CA GLU A 6 23.68 -1.16 10.78
C GLU A 6 22.52 -2.13 10.47
N GLY A 7 22.77 -3.44 10.48
CA GLY A 7 21.73 -4.43 10.20
C GLY A 7 20.59 -4.50 11.24
N ARG A 8 20.79 -3.97 12.45
CA ARG A 8 19.73 -3.84 13.45
C ARG A 8 18.91 -2.57 13.26
N GLU A 9 19.55 -1.46 12.89
CA GLU A 9 18.84 -0.22 12.58
C GLU A 9 18.03 -0.32 11.30
N GLU A 10 18.56 -1.00 10.28
CA GLU A 10 17.88 -1.23 9.00
C GLU A 10 16.65 -2.13 9.18
N GLY A 11 16.80 -3.32 9.77
CA GLY A 11 15.65 -4.21 10.00
C GLY A 11 14.57 -3.63 10.94
N HIS A 12 14.94 -2.72 11.84
CA HIS A 12 13.97 -2.04 12.69
C HIS A 12 13.29 -0.85 11.99
N ARG A 13 13.92 -0.27 10.96
CA ARG A 13 13.32 0.75 10.09
C ARG A 13 12.36 0.10 9.09
N GLU A 14 12.82 -0.94 8.40
CA GLU A 14 12.02 -1.75 7.46
C GLU A 14 10.77 -2.31 8.13
N GLY A 15 10.90 -2.99 9.27
CA GLY A 15 9.74 -3.56 9.96
C GLY A 15 8.71 -2.52 10.46
N ARG A 16 9.14 -1.27 10.72
CA ARG A 16 8.19 -0.18 11.03
C ARG A 16 7.54 0.39 9.78
N GLU A 17 8.23 0.37 8.65
CA GLU A 17 7.73 0.86 7.37
C GLU A 17 6.72 -0.12 6.78
N GLU A 18 7.07 -1.41 6.72
CA GLU A 18 6.16 -2.51 6.36
C GLU A 18 4.91 -2.52 7.25
N GLY A 19 5.08 -2.35 8.57
CA GLY A 19 3.95 -2.27 9.50
C GLY A 19 3.01 -1.10 9.22
N ARG A 20 3.55 0.05 8.78
CA ARG A 20 2.74 1.22 8.39
C ARG A 20 2.02 0.99 7.06
N GLU A 21 2.70 0.39 6.09
CA GLU A 21 2.10 0.05 4.79
C GLU A 21 0.95 -0.95 4.93
N GLU A 22 1.14 -2.01 5.73
CA GLU A 22 0.07 -2.96 6.04
C GLU A 22 -1.13 -2.28 6.72
N GLU A 23 -0.88 -1.41 7.70
CA GLU A 23 -1.94 -0.68 8.39
C GLU A 23 -2.71 0.23 7.43
N ARG A 24 -2.00 1.00 6.60
CA ARG A 24 -2.60 1.93 5.63
C ARG A 24 -3.43 1.18 4.58
N SER A 25 -2.91 0.06 4.07
CA SER A 25 -3.60 -0.81 3.12
C SER A 25 -4.89 -1.38 3.72
N ARG A 26 -4.85 -1.83 4.99
CA ARG A 26 -6.05 -2.26 5.73
C ARG A 26 -7.08 -1.14 5.88
N LEU A 27 -6.65 0.11 6.12
CA LEU A 27 -7.56 1.25 6.22
C LEU A 27 -8.25 1.56 4.90
N VAL A 28 -7.51 1.60 3.78
CA VAL A 28 -8.09 1.78 2.45
C VAL A 28 -9.09 0.66 2.14
N HIS A 29 -8.69 -0.60 2.35
CA HIS A 29 -9.56 -1.77 2.18
C HIS A 29 -10.84 -1.65 3.02
N ARG A 30 -10.73 -1.30 4.30
CA ARG A 30 -11.89 -1.14 5.19
C ARG A 30 -12.82 -0.01 4.74
N THR A 31 -12.28 1.11 4.27
CA THR A 31 -13.07 2.23 3.74
C THR A 31 -13.86 1.81 2.50
N ILE A 32 -13.22 1.11 1.55
CA ILE A 32 -13.88 0.57 0.35
C ILE A 32 -15.02 -0.36 0.74
N LEU A 33 -14.76 -1.30 1.66
CA LEU A 33 -15.78 -2.23 2.15
C LEU A 33 -16.98 -1.51 2.76
N LEU A 34 -16.73 -0.49 3.60
CA LEU A 34 -17.79 0.24 4.29
C LEU A 34 -18.61 1.14 3.36
N ARG A 35 -17.98 1.79 2.37
CA ARG A 35 -18.67 2.72 1.46
C ARG A 35 -19.33 2.02 0.28
N PHE A 36 -18.71 0.98 -0.24
CA PHE A 36 -19.12 0.33 -1.49
C PHE A 36 -19.61 -1.12 -1.29
N GLY A 37 -19.55 -1.65 -0.06
CA GLY A 37 -20.15 -2.92 0.33
C GLY A 37 -19.29 -4.17 0.06
N ALA A 38 -18.29 -4.07 -0.83
CA ALA A 38 -17.37 -5.16 -1.12
C ALA A 38 -16.02 -4.61 -1.58
N VAL A 39 -14.96 -5.39 -1.39
CA VAL A 39 -13.64 -5.14 -1.97
C VAL A 39 -13.38 -6.21 -3.02
N PRO A 40 -13.35 -5.86 -4.32
CA PRO A 40 -12.99 -6.80 -5.37
C PRO A 40 -11.60 -7.41 -5.15
N PRO A 41 -11.37 -8.71 -5.42
CA PRO A 41 -10.07 -9.35 -5.21
C PRO A 41 -8.93 -8.73 -6.02
N ASP A 42 -9.20 -8.20 -7.22
CA ASP A 42 -8.22 -7.47 -8.03
C ASP A 42 -7.75 -6.20 -7.35
N LEU A 43 -8.67 -5.49 -6.68
CA LEU A 43 -8.36 -4.27 -5.96
C LEU A 43 -7.55 -4.56 -4.70
N ASP A 44 -7.91 -5.59 -3.94
CA ASP A 44 -7.16 -6.04 -2.77
C ASP A 44 -5.72 -6.46 -3.12
N ALA A 45 -5.53 -7.13 -4.27
CA ALA A 45 -4.20 -7.42 -4.80
C ALA A 45 -3.42 -6.17 -5.19
N HIS A 46 -4.08 -5.19 -5.81
CA HIS A 46 -3.46 -3.94 -6.22
C HIS A 46 -2.96 -3.14 -5.02
N LEU A 47 -3.73 -3.07 -3.92
CA LEU A 47 -3.38 -2.30 -2.71
C LEU A 47 -2.14 -2.83 -1.98
N ARG A 48 -1.80 -4.13 -2.09
CA ARG A 48 -0.66 -4.74 -1.39
C ARG A 48 0.71 -4.31 -1.93
N GLY A 49 0.77 -3.76 -3.14
CA GLY A 49 2.03 -3.34 -3.78
C GLY A 49 2.21 -1.83 -3.84
N LEU A 50 1.38 -1.05 -3.15
CA LEU A 50 1.43 0.40 -3.19
C LEU A 50 2.26 0.96 -2.05
N SER A 51 2.95 2.06 -2.33
CA SER A 51 3.68 2.78 -1.28
C SER A 51 2.73 3.45 -0.28
N LEU A 52 3.27 3.84 0.88
CA LEU A 52 2.51 4.57 1.89
C LEU A 52 1.81 5.83 1.34
N ASP A 53 2.51 6.61 0.49
CA ASP A 53 1.98 7.84 -0.12
C ASP A 53 0.84 7.54 -1.10
N GLU A 54 0.96 6.47 -1.90
CA GLU A 54 -0.09 6.03 -2.81
C GLU A 54 -1.33 5.55 -2.03
N LEU A 55 -1.12 4.84 -0.94
CA LEU A 55 -2.20 4.39 -0.04
C LEU A 55 -2.88 5.58 0.67
N GLU A 56 -2.13 6.61 1.04
CA GLU A 56 -2.69 7.83 1.62
C GLU A 56 -3.56 8.60 0.62
N ALA A 57 -3.08 8.80 -0.62
CA ALA A 57 -3.88 9.41 -1.67
C ALA A 57 -5.15 8.61 -2.00
N LEU A 58 -5.04 7.28 -2.02
CA LEU A 58 -6.20 6.40 -2.23
C LEU A 58 -7.17 6.43 -1.05
N PHE A 59 -6.70 6.63 0.18
CA PHE A 59 -7.59 6.78 1.32
C PHE A 59 -8.47 8.03 1.16
N GLU A 60 -7.90 9.17 0.77
CA GLU A 60 -8.65 10.41 0.52
C GLU A 60 -9.63 10.25 -0.66
N ALA A 61 -9.19 9.63 -1.76
CA ALA A 61 -10.06 9.32 -2.89
C ALA A 61 -11.20 8.38 -2.48
N ALA A 62 -10.90 7.36 -1.67
CA ALA A 62 -11.88 6.41 -1.15
C ALA A 62 -12.88 7.05 -0.21
N LEU A 63 -12.65 8.23 0.37
CA LEU A 63 -13.64 8.95 1.20
C LEU A 63 -14.57 9.85 0.37
N THR A 64 -14.11 10.33 -0.79
CA THR A 64 -14.80 11.36 -1.58
C THR A 64 -15.44 10.83 -2.84
N ALA A 65 -14.94 9.72 -3.41
CA ALA A 65 -15.47 9.14 -4.64
C ALA A 65 -16.96 8.76 -4.48
N PRO A 66 -17.84 9.08 -5.44
CA PRO A 66 -19.27 8.78 -5.35
C PRO A 66 -19.59 7.30 -5.60
N SER A 67 -18.66 6.53 -6.18
CA SER A 67 -18.83 5.11 -6.47
C SER A 67 -17.48 4.39 -6.51
N LEU A 68 -17.53 3.05 -6.46
CA LEU A 68 -16.34 2.22 -6.63
C LEU A 68 -15.69 2.40 -8.01
N GLU A 69 -16.50 2.61 -9.05
CA GLU A 69 -16.00 2.86 -10.41
C GLU A 69 -15.18 4.15 -10.47
N VAL A 70 -15.67 5.25 -9.87
CA VAL A 70 -14.92 6.51 -9.80
C VAL A 70 -13.67 6.35 -8.96
N PHE A 71 -13.74 5.65 -7.82
CA PHE A 71 -12.56 5.36 -7.02
C PHE A 71 -11.47 4.62 -7.83
N ARG A 72 -11.84 3.62 -8.63
CA ARG A 72 -10.88 2.85 -9.44
C ARG A 72 -10.11 3.71 -10.45
N ALA A 73 -10.64 4.85 -10.87
CA ALA A 73 -9.93 5.79 -11.73
C ALA A 73 -8.73 6.48 -11.05
N HIS A 74 -8.64 6.41 -9.71
CA HIS A 74 -7.51 6.92 -8.93
C HIS A 74 -6.41 5.88 -8.69
N LEU A 75 -6.62 4.62 -9.11
CA LEU A 75 -5.60 3.59 -8.94
C LEU A 75 -4.37 3.93 -9.78
N PRO A 76 -3.16 3.93 -9.20
CA PRO A 76 -1.95 4.10 -9.98
C PRO A 76 -1.80 2.92 -10.94
N ALA A 77 -1.19 3.16 -12.10
CA ALA A 77 -0.86 2.09 -13.02
C ALA A 77 0.02 1.05 -12.31
N GLN A 78 -0.30 -0.25 -12.47
CA GLN A 78 0.53 -1.29 -11.88
C GLN A 78 1.96 -1.15 -12.40
N ARG A 79 2.87 -0.76 -11.52
CA ARG A 79 4.30 -0.80 -11.83
C ARG A 79 4.61 -2.26 -12.06
N GLY A 80 4.93 -2.61 -13.30
CA GLY A 80 5.30 -3.97 -13.65
C GLY A 80 6.32 -4.46 -12.63
N ASN A 81 6.09 -5.65 -12.09
CA ASN A 81 6.92 -6.34 -11.11
C ASN A 81 8.39 -6.37 -11.58
N GLY A 82 9.09 -5.27 -11.34
CA GLY A 82 10.49 -5.06 -11.64
C GLY A 82 11.24 -5.68 -10.49
N ALA A 83 11.67 -6.92 -10.71
CA ALA A 83 12.58 -7.65 -9.87
C ALA A 83 13.58 -6.70 -9.22
N GLU A 84 13.66 -6.80 -7.89
CA GLU A 84 14.82 -6.47 -7.10
C GLU A 84 16.08 -6.72 -7.94
N GLY A 85 16.74 -5.65 -8.36
CA GLY A 85 18.09 -5.76 -8.90
C GLY A 85 18.96 -6.36 -7.81
N PRO A 86 19.84 -7.33 -8.12
CA PRO A 86 20.70 -7.90 -7.10
C PRO A 86 21.55 -6.79 -6.49
N ALA A 87 21.45 -6.63 -5.18
CA ALA A 87 22.39 -5.87 -4.38
C ALA A 87 23.81 -6.27 -4.79
N SER A 88 24.59 -5.28 -5.25
CA SER A 88 26.03 -5.41 -5.56
C SER A 88 26.84 -4.77 -4.46
#